data_AF-A0A8T9CQP0-F1
#
_entry.id   AF-A0A8T9CQP0-F1
#
_cell.length_a   1.000
_cell.length_b   1.000
_cell.length_c   1.000
_cell.angle_alpha   90.00
_cell.angle_beta   90.00
_cell.angle_gamma   90.00
#
_symmetry.space_group_name_H-M   'P 1'
#
loop_
_entity.id
_entity.type
_entity.pdbx_description
1 polymer ?
#
loop_
_entity_poly.entity_id
_entity_poly.type
_entity_poly.pdbx_seq_one_letter_code
_entity_poly.pdbx_strand_id
1 'polypeptide(L)'
;MQIIFGEKCVLLLRLFFAAVLMLWCAQTAAYSGQCHTTQGNPYIGVNFGVKTLEEEENTAGVVKDKFYQWNESNDYYVSCDCDKDNVRSGRWAFAADSPLVYLGDNWYKINDYLAAKVLLQVKGSSPTAVPFENVGTGADTRWHICDPGGQRLGGQGASGNSGSFSLKILQPFVGSVVIPPMALARLFECYNIPAGDSCTTTGTSVLVYYLSGTINSLGSCSVNAGETIEVDLGDVFAANFRVVGHKPLGARTAELAIPVRCN
;
A
#
# COMPACT_ATOMS: atom_id res chain seq x y z
N MET A 1 -44.14 -57.65 -35.72
CA MET A 1 -43.35 -58.23 -34.61
C MET A 1 -41.88 -57.86 -34.82
N GLN A 2 -41.60 -56.58 -35.04
CA GLN A 2 -41.10 -55.61 -34.05
C GLN A 2 -39.69 -55.92 -33.53
N ILE A 3 -38.74 -55.32 -34.25
CA ILE A 3 -37.34 -55.06 -33.95
C ILE A 3 -37.29 -54.18 -32.70
N ILE A 4 -37.43 -54.77 -31.50
CA ILE A 4 -37.41 -54.03 -30.22
C ILE A 4 -36.15 -54.36 -29.38
N PHE A 5 -35.43 -55.44 -29.73
CA PHE A 5 -34.29 -55.89 -28.93
C PHE A 5 -32.96 -55.17 -29.24
N GLY A 6 -32.79 -54.60 -30.44
CA GLY A 6 -31.55 -53.95 -30.85
C GLY A 6 -31.35 -52.55 -30.26
N GLU A 7 -32.39 -51.71 -30.25
CA GLU A 7 -32.30 -50.33 -29.74
C GLU A 7 -32.03 -50.27 -28.24
N LYS A 8 -32.66 -51.15 -27.44
CA LYS A 8 -32.42 -51.20 -25.99
C LYS A 8 -30.97 -51.57 -25.66
N CYS A 9 -30.38 -52.48 -26.43
CA CYS A 9 -28.99 -52.91 -26.23
C CYS A 9 -27.98 -51.82 -26.60
N VAL A 10 -28.23 -51.08 -27.70
CA VAL A 10 -27.39 -49.94 -28.10
C VAL A 10 -27.54 -48.76 -27.13
N LEU A 11 -28.75 -48.52 -26.61
CA LEU A 11 -28.99 -47.49 -25.60
C LEU A 11 -28.26 -47.82 -24.28
N LEU A 12 -28.33 -49.07 -23.83
CA LEU A 12 -27.60 -49.56 -22.65
C LEU A 12 -26.08 -49.43 -22.82
N LEU A 13 -25.54 -49.77 -24.00
CA LEU A 13 -24.11 -49.65 -24.29
C LEU A 13 -23.65 -48.17 -24.30
N ARG A 14 -24.47 -47.26 -24.84
CA ARG A 14 -24.20 -45.81 -24.83
C ARG A 14 -24.25 -45.23 -23.42
N LEU A 15 -25.22 -45.64 -22.60
CA LEU A 15 -25.32 -45.25 -21.20
C LEU A 15 -24.14 -45.78 -20.38
N PHE A 16 -23.67 -47.00 -20.69
CA PHE A 16 -22.50 -47.57 -20.04
C PHE A 16 -21.21 -46.82 -20.42
N PHE A 17 -21.02 -46.49 -21.70
CA PHE A 17 -19.88 -45.68 -22.15
C PHE A 17 -19.91 -44.26 -21.56
N ALA A 18 -21.09 -43.63 -21.49
CA ALA A 18 -21.24 -42.31 -20.87
C ALA A 18 -20.97 -42.34 -19.35
N ALA A 19 -21.37 -43.41 -18.66
CA ALA A 19 -21.07 -43.60 -17.24
C ALA A 19 -19.57 -43.82 -17.02
N VAL A 20 -18.90 -44.63 -17.86
CA VAL A 20 -17.45 -44.85 -17.79
C VAL A 20 -16.66 -43.56 -18.08
N LEU A 21 -17.10 -42.74 -19.03
CA LEU A 21 -16.51 -41.42 -19.30
C LEU A 21 -16.71 -40.44 -18.13
N MET A 22 -17.87 -40.46 -17.46
CA MET A 22 -18.09 -39.64 -16.26
C MET A 22 -17.33 -40.14 -15.02
N LEU A 23 -17.04 -41.44 -14.93
CA LEU A 23 -16.20 -42.05 -13.89
C LEU A 23 -14.69 -41.80 -14.10
N TRP A 24 -14.26 -41.47 -15.32
CA TRP A 24 -12.89 -41.02 -15.61
C TRP A 24 -12.65 -39.52 -15.43
N CYS A 25 -13.70 -38.74 -15.19
CA CYS A 25 -13.58 -37.38 -14.65
C CYS A 25 -13.44 -37.40 -13.11
N ALA A 26 -12.70 -38.37 -12.56
CA ALA A 26 -12.20 -38.24 -11.20
C ALA A 26 -11.35 -36.98 -11.16
N GLN A 27 -11.88 -35.95 -10.53
CA GLN A 27 -11.25 -34.66 -10.37
C GLN A 27 -9.87 -34.88 -9.75
N THR A 28 -8.81 -34.81 -10.56
CA THR A 28 -7.49 -34.50 -10.03
C THR A 28 -7.62 -33.07 -9.53
N ALA A 29 -7.96 -32.90 -8.25
CA ALA A 29 -7.87 -31.61 -7.59
C ALA A 29 -6.39 -31.20 -7.65
N ALA A 30 -6.07 -30.30 -8.57
CA ALA A 30 -4.74 -29.74 -8.66
C ALA A 30 -4.53 -28.81 -7.46
N TYR A 31 -3.45 -29.03 -6.73
CA TYR A 31 -3.01 -28.14 -5.65
C TYR A 31 -2.79 -26.74 -6.22
N SER A 32 -3.37 -25.73 -5.57
CA SER A 32 -3.27 -24.34 -6.02
C SER A 32 -1.91 -23.71 -5.69
N GLY A 33 -1.21 -24.26 -4.69
CA GLY A 33 -0.01 -23.66 -4.12
C GLY A 33 -0.30 -22.40 -3.29
N GLN A 34 -1.55 -21.96 -3.16
CA GLN A 34 -1.90 -20.75 -2.42
C GLN A 34 -1.69 -20.94 -0.92
N CYS A 35 -1.15 -19.92 -0.27
CA CYS A 35 -0.85 -19.94 1.14
C CYS A 35 -1.78 -19.05 1.95
N HIS A 36 -1.99 -19.41 3.21
CA HIS A 36 -2.77 -18.62 4.16
C HIS A 36 -2.13 -18.68 5.55
N THR A 37 -2.35 -17.64 6.34
CA THR A 37 -1.89 -17.58 7.73
C THR A 37 -2.73 -18.52 8.60
N THR A 38 -2.07 -19.40 9.35
CA THR A 38 -2.73 -20.33 10.29
C THR A 38 -2.67 -19.85 11.73
N GLN A 39 -1.57 -19.21 12.13
CA GLN A 39 -1.34 -18.69 13.49
C GLN A 39 -0.46 -17.43 13.46
N GLY A 40 -0.50 -16.64 14.53
CA GLY A 40 0.27 -15.41 14.68
C GLY A 40 -0.52 -14.17 14.25
N ASN A 41 0.16 -13.01 14.28
CA ASN A 41 -0.44 -11.74 13.89
C ASN A 41 -0.14 -11.46 12.41
N PRO A 42 -1.13 -11.50 11.50
CA PRO A 42 -0.91 -11.19 10.07
C PRO A 42 -0.78 -9.68 9.82
N TYR A 43 -0.81 -8.84 10.86
CA TYR A 43 -0.80 -7.40 10.73
C TYR A 43 0.56 -6.81 11.09
N ILE A 44 1.12 -6.03 10.17
CA ILE A 44 2.28 -5.20 10.41
C ILE A 44 1.80 -3.75 10.52
N GLY A 45 1.75 -3.24 11.74
CA GLY A 45 1.36 -1.86 12.04
C GLY A 45 2.58 -0.96 12.10
N VAL A 46 2.69 -0.03 11.16
CA VAL A 46 3.80 0.91 11.05
C VAL A 46 3.33 2.30 11.43
N ASN A 47 3.98 2.90 12.43
CA ASN A 47 3.75 4.29 12.81
C ASN A 47 5.02 5.11 12.58
N PHE A 48 4.97 6.06 11.64
CA PHE A 48 6.13 6.91 11.33
C PHE A 48 6.25 8.13 12.25
N GLY A 49 5.37 8.25 13.24
CA GLY A 49 5.33 9.33 14.23
C GLY A 49 4.85 10.64 13.62
N VAL A 50 5.45 11.73 14.06
CA VAL A 50 5.22 13.08 13.55
C VAL A 50 6.40 13.48 12.69
N LYS A 51 6.15 13.87 11.44
CA LYS A 51 7.16 14.44 10.54
C LYS A 51 6.71 15.81 10.07
N THR A 52 7.65 16.73 9.91
CA THR A 52 7.37 18.08 9.43
C THR A 52 7.98 18.23 8.05
N LEU A 53 7.20 18.75 7.11
CA LEU A 53 7.63 19.13 5.77
C LEU A 53 7.98 20.62 5.77
N GLU A 54 9.10 20.95 5.16
CA GLU A 54 9.43 22.33 4.80
C GLU A 54 8.48 22.82 3.68
N GLU A 55 8.39 24.14 3.48
CA GLU A 55 7.47 24.74 2.51
C GLU A 55 7.67 24.17 1.09
N GLU A 56 8.92 24.11 0.64
CA GLU A 56 9.31 23.57 -0.66
C GLU A 56 8.92 22.10 -0.83
N GLU A 57 8.85 21.36 0.28
CA GLU A 57 8.50 19.94 0.31
C GLU A 57 6.99 19.71 0.26
N ASN A 58 6.19 20.70 0.66
CA ASN A 58 4.73 20.70 0.61
C ASN A 58 4.21 21.33 -0.69
N THR A 59 4.84 21.02 -1.83
CA THR A 59 4.38 21.47 -3.14
C THR A 59 3.79 20.28 -3.92
N ALA A 60 2.69 20.52 -4.65
CA ALA A 60 2.06 19.48 -5.47
C ALA A 60 3.06 18.86 -6.46
N GLY A 61 3.07 17.53 -6.54
CA GLY A 61 3.99 16.76 -7.37
C GLY A 61 5.30 16.38 -6.69
N VAL A 62 5.67 16.98 -5.55
CA VAL A 62 6.87 16.61 -4.80
C VAL A 62 6.76 15.17 -4.31
N VAL A 63 7.84 14.41 -4.52
CA VAL A 63 7.98 13.03 -4.07
C VAL A 63 9.08 12.96 -3.02
N LYS A 64 8.79 12.28 -1.92
CA LYS A 64 9.75 11.91 -0.87
C LYS A 64 9.95 10.41 -0.90
N ASP A 65 11.04 9.99 -1.53
CA ASP A 65 11.40 8.59 -1.63
C ASP A 65 11.78 8.02 -0.27
N LYS A 66 11.28 6.81 0.02
CA LYS A 66 11.52 6.10 1.29
C LYS A 66 11.31 7.01 2.51
N PHE A 67 10.26 7.82 2.47
CA PHE A 67 9.86 8.74 3.55
C PHE A 67 9.85 8.07 4.94
N TYR A 68 9.52 6.78 4.95
CA TYR A 68 9.77 5.89 6.08
C TYR A 68 10.11 4.48 5.60
N GLN A 69 10.89 3.77 6.44
CA GLN A 69 11.31 2.39 6.21
C GLN A 69 11.06 1.60 7.49
N TRP A 70 10.60 0.37 7.37
CA TRP A 70 10.42 -0.55 8.49
C TRP A 70 11.24 -1.81 8.28
N ASN A 71 11.59 -2.44 9.39
CA ASN A 71 12.23 -3.75 9.43
C ASN A 71 11.77 -4.48 10.69
N GLU A 72 10.59 -5.07 10.60
CA GLU A 72 9.94 -5.75 11.71
C GLU A 72 10.48 -7.18 11.86
N SER A 73 10.23 -7.77 13.03
CA SER A 73 10.51 -9.19 13.29
C SER A 73 9.22 -9.95 13.55
N ASN A 74 8.21 -9.71 12.71
CA ASN A 74 6.92 -10.36 12.87
C ASN A 74 7.05 -11.87 12.60
N ASP A 75 6.47 -12.66 13.49
CA ASP A 75 6.43 -14.11 13.40
C ASP A 75 5.00 -14.55 13.10
N TYR A 76 4.83 -15.33 12.04
CA TYR A 76 3.55 -15.85 11.59
C TYR A 76 3.71 -17.28 11.08
N TYR A 77 2.66 -18.08 11.15
CA TYR A 77 2.63 -19.43 10.59
C TYR A 77 1.84 -19.43 9.30
N VAL A 78 2.40 -20.09 8.28
CA VAL A 78 1.79 -20.18 6.96
C VAL A 78 1.61 -21.63 6.58
N SER A 79 0.42 -21.96 6.08
CA SER A 79 0.13 -23.24 5.44
C SER A 79 -0.26 -22.99 3.99
N CYS A 80 0.27 -23.81 3.09
CA CYS A 80 0.00 -23.73 1.66
C CYS A 80 -0.72 -24.98 1.18
N ASP A 81 -1.60 -24.80 0.21
CA ASP A 81 -2.29 -25.88 -0.48
C ASP A 81 -1.32 -26.57 -1.46
N CYS A 82 -0.57 -27.55 -0.94
CA CYS A 82 0.42 -28.31 -1.70
C CYS A 82 0.50 -29.77 -1.25
N ASP A 83 1.01 -30.62 -2.16
CA ASP A 83 1.21 -32.04 -1.90
C ASP A 83 2.46 -32.28 -1.06
N LYS A 84 2.30 -32.49 0.25
CA LYS A 84 3.44 -32.71 1.15
C LYS A 84 4.31 -33.91 0.75
N ASP A 85 3.73 -34.95 0.14
CA ASP A 85 4.42 -36.22 -0.12
C ASP A 85 5.26 -36.12 -1.41
N ASN A 86 4.84 -35.25 -2.32
CA ASN A 86 5.50 -35.01 -3.60
C ASN A 86 6.33 -33.72 -3.66
N VAL A 87 6.08 -32.74 -2.78
CA VAL A 87 6.79 -31.46 -2.75
C VAL A 87 7.86 -31.46 -1.66
N ARG A 88 9.06 -31.98 -1.97
CA ARG A 88 10.22 -31.91 -1.06
C ARG A 88 11.01 -30.59 -1.17
N SER A 89 10.96 -29.98 -2.34
CA SER A 89 11.49 -28.64 -2.61
C SER A 89 10.59 -27.96 -3.63
N GLY A 90 10.38 -26.66 -3.42
CA GLY A 90 9.48 -25.86 -4.24
C GLY A 90 9.97 -24.42 -4.35
N ARG A 91 9.53 -23.76 -5.42
CA ARG A 91 9.69 -22.32 -5.56
C ARG A 91 8.66 -21.63 -4.68
N TRP A 92 9.11 -20.70 -3.86
CA TRP A 92 8.24 -19.78 -3.14
C TRP A 92 8.09 -18.51 -3.96
N ALA A 93 6.87 -18.06 -4.14
CA ALA A 93 6.53 -16.87 -4.88
C ALA A 93 5.59 -15.97 -4.08
N PHE A 94 5.65 -14.69 -4.37
CA PHE A 94 4.96 -13.63 -3.65
C PHE A 94 4.24 -12.73 -4.65
N ALA A 95 3.08 -12.25 -4.24
CA ALA A 95 2.33 -11.22 -4.93
C ALA A 95 1.85 -10.18 -3.92
N ALA A 96 1.65 -8.94 -4.35
CA ALA A 96 1.14 -7.90 -3.49
C ALA A 96 0.23 -6.95 -4.24
N ASP A 97 -0.78 -6.45 -3.52
CA ASP A 97 -1.63 -5.37 -3.99
C ASP A 97 -1.87 -4.33 -2.89
N SER A 98 -2.64 -3.31 -3.24
CA SER A 98 -3.11 -2.30 -2.31
C SER A 98 -4.64 -2.23 -2.38
N PRO A 99 -5.33 -2.11 -1.23
CA PRO A 99 -6.78 -1.87 -1.20
C PRO A 99 -7.15 -0.41 -1.53
N LEU A 100 -6.16 0.46 -1.76
CA LEU A 100 -6.38 1.89 -2.01
C LEU A 100 -6.64 2.19 -3.49
N VAL A 101 -7.13 3.40 -3.75
CA VAL A 101 -7.39 3.87 -5.12
C VAL A 101 -6.08 4.03 -5.88
N TYR A 102 -5.93 3.27 -6.97
CA TYR A 102 -4.76 3.32 -7.83
C TYR A 102 -4.77 4.59 -8.70
N LEU A 103 -3.66 5.34 -8.68
CA LEU A 103 -3.47 6.58 -9.43
C LEU A 103 -2.57 6.42 -10.67
N GLY A 104 -1.97 5.24 -10.87
CA GLY A 104 -0.94 5.02 -11.89
C GLY A 104 0.48 5.03 -11.32
N ASP A 105 1.43 4.45 -12.05
CA ASP A 105 2.87 4.38 -11.70
C ASP A 105 3.17 3.91 -10.26
N ASN A 106 2.41 2.91 -9.79
CA ASN A 106 2.51 2.34 -8.44
C ASN A 106 2.20 3.34 -7.31
N TRP A 107 1.44 4.40 -7.60
CA TRP A 107 0.94 5.35 -6.62
C TRP A 107 -0.51 5.05 -6.24
N TYR A 108 -0.79 5.20 -4.95
CA TYR A 108 -2.10 4.96 -4.36
C TYR A 108 -2.54 6.15 -3.52
N LYS A 109 -3.80 6.57 -3.67
CA LYS A 109 -4.36 7.70 -2.95
C LYS A 109 -4.55 7.34 -1.47
N ILE A 110 -3.93 8.11 -0.57
CA ILE A 110 -4.15 8.03 0.88
C ILE A 110 -5.37 8.87 1.24
N ASN A 111 -5.34 10.14 0.83
CA ASN A 111 -6.40 11.12 1.00
C ASN A 111 -6.29 12.17 -0.13
N ASP A 112 -6.98 13.31 0.00
CA ASP A 112 -6.97 14.35 -1.04
C ASP A 112 -5.62 15.06 -1.20
N TYR A 113 -4.77 15.04 -0.16
CA TYR A 113 -3.48 15.73 -0.14
C TYR A 113 -2.31 14.82 -0.49
N LEU A 114 -2.42 13.51 -0.22
CA LEU A 114 -1.28 12.60 -0.20
C LEU A 114 -1.53 11.31 -0.98
N ALA A 115 -0.48 10.83 -1.64
CA ALA A 115 -0.39 9.49 -2.21
C ALA A 115 0.84 8.74 -1.68
N ALA A 116 0.76 7.41 -1.66
CA ALA A 116 1.83 6.52 -1.25
C ALA A 116 2.27 5.60 -2.38
N LYS A 117 3.56 5.27 -2.39
CA LYS A 117 4.13 4.13 -3.12
C LYS A 117 4.80 3.21 -2.11
N VAL A 118 4.47 1.93 -2.16
CA VAL A 118 4.98 0.94 -1.21
C VAL A 118 5.98 0.03 -1.92
N LEU A 119 7.14 -0.17 -1.31
CA LEU A 119 8.11 -1.18 -1.68
C LEU A 119 8.14 -2.26 -0.59
N LEU A 120 7.98 -3.52 -0.98
CA LEU A 120 8.11 -4.67 -0.08
C LEU A 120 9.37 -5.46 -0.41
N GLN A 121 10.05 -5.94 0.61
CA GLN A 121 11.24 -6.76 0.47
C GLN A 121 10.86 -8.24 0.48
N VAL A 122 11.09 -8.94 -0.64
CA VAL A 122 11.06 -10.41 -0.70
C VAL A 122 12.50 -10.92 -0.58
N LYS A 123 12.71 -11.95 0.24
CA LYS A 123 14.06 -12.48 0.51
C LYS A 123 14.79 -12.85 -0.78
N GLY A 124 16.03 -12.38 -0.94
CA GLY A 124 16.85 -12.67 -2.11
C GLY A 124 16.47 -11.92 -3.39
N SER A 125 15.53 -10.97 -3.31
CA SER A 125 15.15 -10.07 -4.41
C SER A 125 15.45 -8.62 -4.06
N SER A 126 15.31 -7.70 -5.02
CA SER A 126 15.32 -6.26 -4.76
C SER A 126 13.98 -5.82 -4.15
N PRO A 127 13.93 -4.72 -3.34
CA PRO A 127 12.66 -4.14 -2.92
C PRO A 127 11.75 -3.90 -4.13
N THR A 128 10.55 -4.46 -4.10
CA THR A 128 9.63 -4.48 -5.25
C THR A 128 8.42 -3.60 -4.97
N ALA A 129 8.04 -2.79 -5.95
CA ALA A 129 6.90 -1.88 -5.84
C ALA A 129 5.57 -2.61 -5.94
N VAL A 130 4.64 -2.29 -5.04
CA VAL A 130 3.25 -2.74 -5.10
C VAL A 130 2.52 -1.98 -6.23
N PRO A 131 1.73 -2.65 -7.10
CA PRO A 131 1.45 -4.07 -7.10
C PRO A 131 2.53 -4.87 -7.83
N PHE A 132 2.71 -6.14 -7.42
CA PHE A 132 3.58 -7.08 -8.13
C PHE A 132 3.04 -8.50 -8.06
N GLU A 133 3.47 -9.33 -8.99
CA GLU A 133 3.11 -10.74 -9.06
C GLU A 133 4.36 -11.60 -9.29
N ASN A 134 4.27 -12.85 -8.83
CA ASN A 134 5.23 -13.89 -9.11
C ASN A 134 6.70 -13.58 -8.76
N VAL A 135 6.93 -12.72 -7.77
CA VAL A 135 8.28 -12.44 -7.25
C VAL A 135 8.73 -13.64 -6.43
N GLY A 136 9.70 -14.38 -6.93
CA GLY A 136 10.13 -15.65 -6.34
C GLY A 136 11.39 -15.55 -5.51
N THR A 137 11.52 -16.43 -4.54
CA THR A 137 12.82 -16.81 -3.98
C THR A 137 13.43 -17.95 -4.82
N GLY A 138 14.67 -18.32 -4.51
CA GLY A 138 15.21 -19.61 -4.96
C GLY A 138 14.39 -20.79 -4.41
N ALA A 139 14.71 -21.99 -4.89
CA ALA A 139 14.12 -23.23 -4.39
C ALA A 139 14.42 -23.40 -2.88
N ASP A 140 13.39 -23.74 -2.11
CA ASP A 140 13.47 -23.96 -0.66
C ASP A 140 12.92 -25.34 -0.31
N THR A 141 13.49 -25.99 0.71
CA THR A 141 13.13 -27.35 1.16
C THR A 141 12.09 -27.32 2.29
N ARG A 142 11.26 -26.27 2.35
CA ARG A 142 10.22 -26.06 3.37
C ARG A 142 8.93 -26.83 3.07
N TRP A 143 9.02 -28.13 2.93
CA TRP A 143 7.86 -28.97 2.64
C TRP A 143 6.85 -29.05 3.79
N HIS A 144 7.28 -28.77 5.03
CA HIS A 144 6.39 -28.61 6.19
C HIS A 144 5.40 -27.45 6.07
N ILE A 145 5.58 -26.56 5.09
CA ILE A 145 4.58 -25.53 4.79
C ILE A 145 3.27 -26.14 4.23
N CYS A 146 3.33 -27.37 3.70
CA CYS A 146 2.17 -28.15 3.26
C CYS A 146 1.49 -28.93 4.40
N ASP A 147 2.06 -28.95 5.62
CA ASP A 147 1.46 -29.67 6.75
C ASP A 147 0.26 -28.90 7.33
N PRO A 148 -0.75 -29.62 7.87
CA PRO A 148 -1.81 -29.00 8.67
C PRO A 148 -1.21 -28.24 9.86
N GLY A 149 -1.47 -26.93 9.94
CA GLY A 149 -0.90 -26.02 10.95
C GLY A 149 0.25 -25.17 10.43
N GLY A 150 0.86 -25.54 9.30
CA GLY A 150 1.85 -24.73 8.59
C GLY A 150 3.21 -24.65 9.28
N GLN A 151 4.10 -23.84 8.70
CA GLN A 151 5.44 -23.61 9.20
C GLN A 151 5.59 -22.18 9.73
N ARG A 152 6.34 -22.02 10.83
CA ARG A 152 6.73 -20.69 11.34
C ARG A 152 7.66 -19.98 10.36
N LEU A 153 7.28 -18.77 10.01
CA LEU A 153 8.04 -17.80 9.25
C LEU A 153 8.23 -16.55 10.10
N GLY A 154 9.44 -15.99 10.09
CA GLY A 154 9.68 -14.76 10.84
C GLY A 154 11.15 -14.43 11.07
N GLY A 155 11.37 -13.43 11.92
CA GLY A 155 12.64 -12.71 12.04
C GLY A 155 12.85 -11.64 10.95
N GLN A 156 13.89 -10.83 11.11
CA GLN A 156 14.17 -9.68 10.23
C GLN A 156 14.45 -10.05 8.76
N GLY A 157 14.85 -11.29 8.50
CA GLY A 157 15.15 -11.78 7.14
C GLY A 157 13.98 -12.44 6.41
N ALA A 158 12.80 -12.51 7.01
CA ALA A 158 11.62 -13.08 6.37
C ALA A 158 11.07 -12.13 5.29
N SER A 159 10.59 -12.71 4.19
CA SER A 159 9.91 -11.95 3.13
C SER A 159 8.72 -11.19 3.71
N GLY A 160 8.55 -9.94 3.30
CA GLY A 160 7.45 -9.09 3.75
C GLY A 160 7.68 -8.38 5.08
N ASN A 161 8.68 -8.75 5.88
CA ASN A 161 8.91 -8.10 7.18
C ASN A 161 9.61 -6.74 7.09
N SER A 162 10.21 -6.43 5.93
CA SER A 162 10.82 -5.13 5.67
C SER A 162 10.27 -4.49 4.40
N GLY A 163 10.31 -3.17 4.38
CA GLY A 163 9.80 -2.38 3.26
C GLY A 163 9.97 -0.89 3.51
N SER A 164 9.46 -0.12 2.55
CA SER A 164 9.48 1.34 2.63
C SER A 164 8.23 1.92 1.99
N PHE A 165 7.81 3.08 2.47
CA PHE A 165 6.81 3.88 1.77
C PHE A 165 7.42 5.22 1.34
N SER A 166 7.19 5.58 0.08
CA SER A 166 7.43 6.90 -0.46
C SER A 166 6.14 7.72 -0.40
N LEU A 167 6.27 9.02 -0.16
CA LEU A 167 5.15 9.96 -0.10
C LEU A 167 5.14 10.83 -1.35
N LYS A 168 3.96 11.13 -1.90
CA LYS A 168 3.77 12.13 -2.95
C LYS A 168 2.72 13.13 -2.50
N ILE A 169 3.03 14.42 -2.64
CA ILE A 169 2.09 15.50 -2.40
C ILE A 169 1.19 15.64 -3.63
N LEU A 170 -0.11 15.40 -3.46
CA LEU A 170 -1.12 15.64 -4.49
C LEU A 170 -1.55 17.10 -4.48
N GLN A 171 -1.76 17.64 -3.29
CA GLN A 171 -2.14 19.02 -3.07
C GLN A 171 -1.47 19.55 -1.78
N PRO A 172 -0.94 20.78 -1.79
CA PRO A 172 -0.42 21.40 -0.58
C PRO A 172 -1.50 21.49 0.51
N PHE A 173 -1.07 21.43 1.77
CA PHE A 173 -1.95 21.54 2.93
C PHE A 173 -1.36 22.44 4.02
N VAL A 174 -2.22 23.14 4.75
CA VAL A 174 -1.81 24.00 5.88
C VAL A 174 -1.96 23.25 7.20
N GLY A 175 -0.97 23.39 8.09
CA GLY A 175 -1.03 22.80 9.43
C GLY A 175 -0.65 21.33 9.44
N SER A 176 -1.59 20.44 9.73
CA SER A 176 -1.31 19.02 9.97
C SER A 176 -2.29 18.10 9.24
N VAL A 177 -1.75 17.08 8.58
CA VAL A 177 -2.52 15.96 8.02
C VAL A 177 -2.25 14.72 8.87
N VAL A 178 -3.30 14.15 9.44
CA VAL A 178 -3.25 12.89 10.20
C VAL A 178 -3.66 11.75 9.27
N ILE A 179 -2.81 10.74 9.19
CA ILE A 179 -3.10 9.47 8.52
C ILE A 179 -3.56 8.48 9.60
N PRO A 180 -4.87 8.17 9.70
CA PRO A 180 -5.34 7.15 10.64
C PRO A 180 -4.80 5.77 10.24
N PRO A 181 -4.77 4.80 11.16
CA PRO A 181 -4.39 3.43 10.83
C PRO A 181 -5.22 2.88 9.66
N MET A 182 -4.58 2.75 8.50
CA MET A 182 -5.22 2.28 7.27
C MET A 182 -4.34 1.26 6.54
N ALA A 183 -4.98 0.29 5.90
CA ALA A 183 -4.26 -0.74 5.15
C ALA A 183 -3.68 -0.14 3.85
N LEU A 184 -2.35 -0.17 3.72
CA LEU A 184 -1.64 0.30 2.53
C LEU A 184 -1.39 -0.80 1.50
N ALA A 185 -1.10 -2.00 1.97
CA ALA A 185 -0.73 -3.10 1.10
C ALA A 185 -1.12 -4.44 1.73
N ARG A 186 -1.23 -5.46 0.89
CA ARG A 186 -1.42 -6.86 1.27
C ARG A 186 -0.40 -7.72 0.55
N LEU A 187 0.17 -8.69 1.25
CA LEU A 187 1.08 -9.67 0.68
C LEU A 187 0.39 -11.03 0.61
N PHE A 188 0.55 -11.68 -0.53
CA PHE A 188 0.10 -13.02 -0.82
C PHE A 188 1.31 -13.88 -1.07
N GLU A 189 1.22 -15.14 -0.67
CA GLU A 189 2.28 -16.11 -0.82
C GLU A 189 1.76 -17.35 -1.50
N CYS A 190 2.63 -17.95 -2.32
CA CYS A 190 2.35 -19.19 -3.00
C CYS A 190 3.59 -20.09 -2.95
N TYR A 191 3.39 -21.38 -2.72
CA TYR A 191 4.46 -22.37 -2.68
C TYR A 191 4.21 -23.50 -3.66
N ASN A 192 5.20 -23.77 -4.52
CA ASN A 192 5.18 -24.84 -5.50
C ASN A 192 3.92 -24.86 -6.40
N ILE A 193 3.63 -23.71 -6.98
CA ILE A 193 2.53 -23.49 -7.92
C ILE A 193 2.68 -24.42 -9.14
N PRO A 194 1.58 -24.96 -9.69
CA PRO A 194 1.60 -25.76 -10.92
C PRO A 194 2.35 -25.11 -12.08
N ALA A 195 2.93 -25.94 -12.95
CA ALA A 195 3.64 -25.47 -14.12
C ALA A 195 2.69 -24.73 -15.09
N GLY A 196 3.01 -23.48 -15.40
CA GLY A 196 2.19 -22.62 -16.27
C GLY A 196 1.38 -21.56 -15.52
N ASP A 197 1.24 -21.70 -14.19
CA ASP A 197 0.57 -20.75 -13.32
C ASP A 197 1.56 -19.77 -12.66
N SER A 198 1.03 -18.69 -12.07
CA SER A 198 1.79 -17.66 -11.37
C SER A 198 1.18 -17.33 -10.01
N CYS A 199 2.00 -16.82 -9.09
CA CYS A 199 1.47 -16.28 -7.84
C CYS A 199 0.83 -14.93 -8.12
N THR A 200 -0.46 -14.83 -7.84
CA THR A 200 -1.30 -13.64 -8.03
C THR A 200 -1.91 -13.22 -6.70
N THR A 201 -2.60 -12.08 -6.66
CA THR A 201 -3.28 -11.61 -5.44
C THR A 201 -4.67 -12.23 -5.25
N THR A 202 -4.85 -13.48 -5.70
CA THR A 202 -6.06 -14.26 -5.51
C THR A 202 -5.99 -15.05 -4.20
N GLY A 203 -7.11 -15.13 -3.47
CA GLY A 203 -7.18 -15.84 -2.19
C GLY A 203 -7.04 -14.92 -0.97
N THR A 204 -6.46 -15.44 0.11
CA THR A 204 -6.28 -14.73 1.38
C THR A 204 -4.88 -14.17 1.51
N SER A 205 -4.77 -12.90 1.90
CA SER A 205 -3.47 -12.28 2.17
C SER A 205 -2.85 -12.86 3.44
N VAL A 206 -1.55 -13.14 3.40
CA VAL A 206 -0.77 -13.64 4.52
C VAL A 206 -0.36 -12.50 5.46
N LEU A 207 0.00 -11.34 4.90
CA LEU A 207 0.31 -10.12 5.66
C LEU A 207 -0.50 -8.93 5.16
N VAL A 208 -0.91 -8.06 6.08
CA VAL A 208 -1.52 -6.76 5.77
C VAL A 208 -0.75 -5.67 6.50
N TYR A 209 -0.38 -4.63 5.74
CA TYR A 209 0.43 -3.51 6.22
C TYR A 209 -0.47 -2.33 6.54
N TYR A 210 -0.49 -1.92 7.81
CA TYR A 210 -1.19 -0.71 8.24
C TYR A 210 -0.19 0.42 8.43
N LEU A 211 -0.52 1.61 7.94
CA LEU A 211 0.25 2.82 8.18
C LEU A 211 -0.56 3.80 9.01
N SER A 212 0.11 4.46 9.96
CA SER A 212 -0.41 5.65 10.63
C SER A 212 0.71 6.66 10.90
N GLY A 213 0.32 7.90 11.12
CA GLY A 213 1.24 8.97 11.51
C GLY A 213 0.69 10.35 11.16
N THR A 214 1.45 11.38 11.50
CA THR A 214 1.07 12.78 11.29
C THR A 214 2.13 13.50 10.50
N ILE A 215 1.70 14.26 9.50
CA ILE A 215 2.57 15.11 8.69
C ILE A 215 2.18 16.55 8.93
N ASN A 216 3.10 17.34 9.46
CA ASN A 216 2.96 18.77 9.61
C ASN A 216 3.55 19.48 8.39
N SER A 217 3.00 20.63 8.04
CA SER A 217 3.64 21.59 7.16
C SER A 217 3.93 22.86 7.94
N LEU A 218 5.15 23.37 7.78
CA LEU A 218 5.47 24.72 8.19
C LEU A 218 4.78 25.68 7.21
N GLY A 219 3.58 26.12 7.56
CA GLY A 219 2.91 27.17 6.82
C GLY A 219 3.74 28.45 6.92
N SER A 220 4.29 28.90 5.79
CA SER A 220 4.88 30.23 5.70
C SER A 220 3.80 31.18 5.15
N CYS A 221 3.42 32.15 5.97
CA CYS A 221 2.62 33.27 5.49
C CYS A 221 3.59 34.36 5.05
N SER A 222 3.74 34.53 3.74
CA SER A 222 4.50 35.65 3.20
C SER A 222 3.61 36.90 3.15
N VAL A 223 4.09 37.97 3.78
CA VAL A 223 3.49 39.29 3.68
C VAL A 223 4.14 40.01 2.50
N ASN A 224 3.34 40.45 1.52
CA ASN A 224 3.79 41.24 0.35
C ASN A 224 4.79 40.61 -0.64
N ALA A 225 5.10 39.32 -0.57
CA ALA A 225 5.91 38.61 -1.59
C ALA A 225 7.20 39.35 -2.04
N GLY A 226 7.82 40.16 -1.17
CA GLY A 226 9.04 40.93 -1.45
C GLY A 226 8.86 42.41 -1.77
N GLU A 227 7.66 42.98 -1.77
CA GLU A 227 7.45 44.42 -1.93
C GLU A 227 7.63 45.19 -0.61
N THR A 228 8.29 46.35 -0.68
CA THR A 228 8.47 47.26 0.46
C THR A 228 7.17 48.02 0.77
N ILE A 229 6.73 47.95 2.03
CA ILE A 229 5.58 48.74 2.51
C ILE A 229 6.06 50.15 2.86
N GLU A 230 5.75 51.12 2.00
CA GLU A 230 5.98 52.53 2.29
C GLU A 230 4.64 53.20 2.63
N VAL A 231 4.53 53.72 3.87
CA VAL A 231 3.33 54.43 4.33
C VAL A 231 3.64 55.92 4.36
N ASP A 232 3.19 56.63 3.34
CA ASP A 232 3.29 58.08 3.29
C ASP A 232 2.18 58.74 4.12
N LEU A 233 2.55 59.33 5.26
CA LEU A 233 1.66 60.08 6.15
C LEU A 233 1.52 61.55 5.77
N GLY A 234 2.35 62.04 4.85
CA GLY A 234 2.30 63.40 4.29
C GLY A 234 2.81 64.46 5.25
N ASP A 235 2.75 65.71 4.82
CA ASP A 235 3.28 66.82 5.61
C ASP A 235 2.33 67.25 6.72
N VAL A 236 2.88 67.46 7.92
CA VAL A 236 2.13 67.91 9.09
C VAL A 236 2.87 69.06 9.77
N PHE A 237 2.18 70.17 10.02
CA PHE A 237 2.78 71.31 10.72
C PHE A 237 3.04 70.98 12.19
N ALA A 238 4.22 71.35 12.70
CA ALA A 238 4.62 71.13 14.09
C ALA A 238 3.61 71.70 15.11
N ALA A 239 2.96 72.82 14.79
CA ALA A 239 1.95 73.46 15.64
C ALA A 239 0.65 72.63 15.82
N ASN A 240 0.44 71.59 14.99
CA ASN A 240 -0.73 70.72 15.08
C ASN A 240 -0.55 69.56 16.08
N PHE A 241 0.64 69.38 16.63
CA PHE A 241 0.93 68.43 17.71
C PHE A 241 0.69 69.10 19.07
N ARG A 242 -0.56 69.13 19.53
CA ARG A 242 -0.96 69.87 20.75
C ARG A 242 -0.93 69.04 22.03
N VAL A 243 -1.16 67.73 21.93
CA VAL A 243 -1.29 66.84 23.08
C VAL A 243 -0.49 65.57 22.80
N VAL A 244 0.36 65.17 23.76
CA VAL A 244 1.16 63.95 23.67
C VAL A 244 0.24 62.73 23.52
N GLY A 245 0.60 61.82 22.62
CA GLY A 245 -0.16 60.60 22.34
C GLY A 245 -1.40 60.77 21.45
N HIS A 246 -1.73 61.98 21.02
CA HIS A 246 -2.87 62.24 20.12
C HIS A 246 -2.41 62.44 18.67
N LYS A 247 -3.27 62.02 17.74
CA LYS A 247 -3.12 62.33 16.32
C LYS A 247 -3.11 63.86 16.12
N PRO A 248 -2.20 64.42 15.29
CA PRO A 248 -2.18 65.85 15.02
C PRO A 248 -3.48 66.33 14.37
N LEU A 249 -3.88 67.55 14.69
CA LEU A 249 -5.05 68.18 14.09
C LEU A 249 -4.86 68.28 12.57
N GLY A 250 -5.82 67.71 11.81
CA GLY A 250 -5.81 67.70 10.35
C GLY A 250 -4.90 66.67 9.69
N ALA A 251 -4.21 65.81 10.45
CA ALA A 251 -3.40 64.75 9.85
C ALA A 251 -4.27 63.76 9.06
N ARG A 252 -3.78 63.26 7.92
CA ARG A 252 -4.45 62.20 7.17
C ARG A 252 -4.31 60.85 7.87
N THR A 253 -5.27 59.96 7.65
CA THR A 253 -5.14 58.53 7.96
C THR A 253 -4.85 57.81 6.67
N ALA A 254 -3.77 57.02 6.64
CA ALA A 254 -3.51 56.10 5.54
C ALA A 254 -4.18 54.76 5.88
N GLU A 255 -5.04 54.27 5.00
CA GLU A 255 -5.52 52.88 5.03
C GLU A 255 -4.69 52.08 4.04
N LEU A 256 -4.12 50.97 4.51
CA LEU A 256 -3.28 50.10 3.69
C LEU A 256 -3.88 48.69 3.65
N ALA A 257 -4.13 48.19 2.45
CA ALA A 257 -4.49 46.79 2.25
C ALA A 257 -3.20 45.97 2.12
N ILE A 258 -2.87 45.17 3.13
CA ILE A 258 -1.69 44.30 3.12
C ILE A 258 -2.13 42.90 2.66
N PRO A 259 -1.79 42.48 1.43
CA PRO A 259 -2.04 41.10 1.01
C PRO A 259 -1.13 40.14 1.77
N VAL A 260 -1.75 39.20 2.48
CA VAL A 260 -1.07 38.08 3.13
C VAL A 260 -1.31 36.84 2.28
N ARG A 261 -0.22 36.20 1.85
CA ARG A 261 -0.28 34.89 1.17
C ARG A 261 0.20 33.83 2.15
N CYS A 262 -0.75 33.05 2.65
CA CYS A 262 -0.44 31.81 3.35
C CYS A 262 -0.59 30.67 2.34
N ASN A 263 0.45 29.84 2.20
CA ASN A 263 0.39 28.59 1.46
C ASN A 263 0.06 27.43 2.41
#